data_AF-A0A963PLD4-F1
#
_entry.id   AF-A0A963PLD4-F1
#
_cell.length_a   1.000
_cell.length_b   1.000
_cell.length_c   1.000
_cell.angle_alpha   90.00
_cell.angle_beta   90.00
_cell.angle_gamma   90.00
#
_symmetry.space_group_name_H-M   'P 1'
#
loop_
_entity.id
_entity.type
_entity.pdbx_description
1 polymer ?
#
loop_
_entity_poly.entity_id
_entity_poly.type
_entity_poly.pdbx_seq_one_letter_code
_entity_poly.pdbx_strand_id
1 'polypeptide(L)'
;MTRRRTERGFTLIEVMMALAILTVGAVGILSLQQAATRGNSEARQMTLATEVNRAWLERIRRDSLMWTGTAAGSRAATQYLVRLPANGTTDWFVPVPAAPTESYGFDWFGRDTRDNTAIRYCTQARLTWLVPEINANSAPPSVQVDVRTWFHRRGYARDNIQSDLSLFDNCSLGSPADVDAEIRAANSRIKSVTGTLVLRPVPPR
;
A
#
# COMPACT_ATOMS: atom_id res chain seq x y z
N MET A 1 5.41 66.37 -35.14
CA MET A 1 5.88 66.76 -33.79
C MET A 1 5.66 65.59 -32.84
N THR A 2 6.71 64.89 -32.46
CA THR A 2 6.66 63.76 -31.51
C THR A 2 6.85 64.29 -30.09
N ARG A 3 5.78 64.24 -29.29
CA ARG A 3 5.76 64.67 -27.89
C ARG A 3 6.59 63.68 -27.06
N ARG A 4 7.77 64.08 -26.58
CA ARG A 4 8.54 63.28 -25.60
C ARG A 4 7.74 63.23 -24.30
N ARG A 5 7.33 62.03 -23.89
CA ARG A 5 6.80 61.80 -22.54
C ARG A 5 7.94 62.00 -21.55
N THR A 6 7.71 62.83 -20.55
CA THR A 6 8.57 62.93 -19.37
C THR A 6 8.32 61.70 -18.51
N GLU A 7 9.31 60.82 -18.40
CA GLU A 7 9.29 59.69 -17.47
C GLU A 7 9.42 60.25 -16.05
N ARG A 8 8.36 60.11 -15.24
CA ARG A 8 8.40 60.44 -13.82
C ARG A 8 9.08 59.30 -13.07
N GLY A 9 10.08 59.62 -12.26
CA GLY A 9 10.75 58.64 -11.39
C GLY A 9 9.81 58.11 -10.31
N PHE A 10 10.06 56.87 -9.86
CA PHE A 10 9.31 56.20 -8.80
C PHE A 10 9.53 56.87 -7.44
N THR A 11 8.48 56.92 -6.62
CA THR A 11 8.60 57.44 -5.24
C THR A 11 9.12 56.35 -4.30
N LEU A 12 9.83 56.73 -3.24
CA LEU A 12 10.35 55.77 -2.26
C LEU A 12 9.23 54.95 -1.59
N ILE A 13 8.08 55.59 -1.34
CA ILE A 13 6.89 54.95 -0.75
C ILE A 13 6.34 53.86 -1.68
N GLU A 14 6.32 54.10 -2.98
CA GLU A 14 5.85 53.14 -3.98
C GLU A 14 6.70 51.87 -4.00
N VAL A 15 8.02 52.02 -3.91
CA VAL A 15 8.95 50.88 -3.81
C VAL A 15 8.73 50.11 -2.50
N MET A 16 8.55 50.80 -1.38
CA MET A 16 8.30 50.14 -0.09
C MET A 16 6.98 49.36 -0.09
N MET A 17 5.91 49.91 -0.66
CA MET A 17 4.63 49.20 -0.79
C MET A 17 4.76 47.99 -1.72
N ALA A 18 5.45 48.12 -2.85
CA ALA A 18 5.68 47.01 -3.78
C ALA A 18 6.46 45.86 -3.11
N LEU A 19 7.52 46.19 -2.36
CA LEU A 19 8.29 45.21 -1.60
C LEU A 19 7.43 44.53 -0.53
N ALA A 20 6.61 45.28 0.22
CA ALA A 20 5.71 44.71 1.23
C ALA A 20 4.73 43.69 0.62
N ILE A 21 4.04 44.06 -0.47
CA ILE A 21 3.11 43.16 -1.16
C ILE A 21 3.84 41.93 -1.72
N LEU A 22 5.03 42.12 -2.29
CA LEU A 22 5.85 41.04 -2.83
C LEU A 22 6.27 40.05 -1.73
N THR A 23 6.65 40.53 -0.54
CA THR A 23 7.02 39.64 0.58
C THR A 23 5.84 38.81 1.07
N VAL A 24 4.65 39.40 1.22
CA VAL A 24 3.44 38.67 1.62
C VAL A 24 3.06 37.63 0.56
N GLY A 25 3.12 38.01 -0.72
CA GLY A 25 2.88 37.09 -1.84
C GLY A 25 3.87 35.92 -1.87
N ALA A 26 5.16 36.19 -1.63
CA ALA A 26 6.19 35.15 -1.59
C ALA A 26 5.95 34.14 -0.45
N VAL A 27 5.59 34.60 0.76
CA VAL A 27 5.25 33.71 1.89
C VAL A 27 4.02 32.86 1.56
N GLY A 28 2.99 33.46 0.95
CA GLY A 28 1.82 32.73 0.48
C GLY A 28 2.18 31.60 -0.48
N ILE A 29 3.02 31.88 -1.49
CA ILE A 29 3.47 30.88 -2.47
C ILE A 29 4.28 29.76 -1.81
N LEU A 30 5.19 30.08 -0.88
CA LEU A 30 6.00 29.09 -0.20
C LEU A 30 5.15 28.11 0.62
N SER A 31 4.11 28.59 1.29
CA SER A 31 3.19 27.71 2.04
C SER A 31 2.43 26.75 1.12
N LEU A 32 1.97 27.25 -0.04
CA LEU A 32 1.31 26.42 -1.06
C LEU A 32 2.27 25.39 -1.67
N GLN A 33 3.53 25.75 -1.94
CA GLN A 33 4.54 24.81 -2.42
C GLN A 33 4.75 23.66 -1.44
N GLN A 34 4.87 23.95 -0.14
CA GLN A 34 5.01 22.90 0.88
C GLN A 34 3.78 21.98 0.94
N ALA A 35 2.58 22.56 0.90
CA ALA A 35 1.34 21.78 0.89
C ALA A 35 1.25 20.87 -0.34
N ALA A 36 1.58 21.40 -1.53
CA ALA A 36 1.59 20.64 -2.78
C ALA A 36 2.61 19.49 -2.77
N THR A 37 3.84 19.74 -2.30
CA THR A 37 4.87 18.68 -2.19
C THR A 37 4.43 17.56 -1.25
N ARG A 38 3.84 17.90 -0.10
CA ARG A 38 3.32 16.91 0.85
C ARG A 38 2.19 16.09 0.23
N GLY A 39 1.20 16.77 -0.36
CA GLY A 39 0.07 16.11 -1.04
C GLY A 39 0.52 15.14 -2.13
N ASN A 40 1.46 15.56 -2.99
CA ASN A 40 2.01 14.71 -4.05
C ASN A 40 2.75 13.48 -3.49
N SER A 41 3.48 13.64 -2.38
CA SER A 41 4.18 12.52 -1.75
C SER A 41 3.22 11.49 -1.16
N GLU A 42 2.14 11.93 -0.51
CA GLU A 42 1.11 11.03 0.04
C GLU A 42 0.32 10.33 -1.06
N ALA A 43 -0.03 11.06 -2.13
CA ALA A 43 -0.70 10.49 -3.29
C ALA A 43 0.16 9.39 -3.93
N ARG A 44 1.46 9.63 -4.11
CA ARG A 44 2.39 8.64 -4.64
C ARG A 44 2.45 7.37 -3.77
N GLN A 45 2.52 7.51 -2.45
CA GLN A 45 2.52 6.35 -1.55
C GLN A 45 1.23 5.53 -1.69
N MET A 46 0.08 6.19 -1.78
CA MET A 46 -1.21 5.52 -1.96
C MET A 46 -1.30 4.79 -3.30
N THR A 47 -0.83 5.41 -4.38
CA THR A 47 -0.74 4.77 -5.71
C THR A 47 0.14 3.54 -5.65
N LEU A 48 1.35 3.63 -5.08
CA LEU A 48 2.26 2.50 -4.96
C LEU A 48 1.69 1.37 -4.10
N ALA A 49 1.04 1.68 -2.97
CA ALA A 49 0.40 0.68 -2.13
C ALA A 49 -0.72 -0.07 -2.88
N THR A 50 -1.46 0.63 -3.74
CA THR A 50 -2.51 0.04 -4.58
C THR A 50 -1.92 -0.86 -5.67
N GLU A 51 -0.85 -0.43 -6.33
CA GLU A 51 -0.13 -1.26 -7.32
C GLU A 51 0.46 -2.51 -6.68
N VAL A 52 1.08 -2.39 -5.50
CA VAL A 52 1.59 -3.52 -4.72
C VAL A 52 0.47 -4.51 -4.36
N ASN A 53 -0.67 -3.99 -3.92
CA ASN A 53 -1.83 -4.82 -3.59
C ASN A 53 -2.36 -5.56 -4.83
N ARG A 54 -2.48 -4.86 -5.97
CA ARG A 54 -2.88 -5.45 -7.25
C ARG A 54 -1.90 -6.54 -7.69
N ALA A 55 -0.59 -6.29 -7.59
CA ALA A 55 0.43 -7.27 -7.92
C ALA A 55 0.27 -8.55 -7.08
N TRP A 56 -0.02 -8.42 -5.80
CA TRP A 56 -0.29 -9.57 -4.92
C TRP A 56 -1.57 -10.32 -5.26
N LEU A 57 -2.66 -9.62 -5.59
CA LEU A 57 -3.88 -10.26 -6.05
C LEU A 57 -3.65 -11.08 -7.33
N GLU A 58 -2.86 -10.55 -8.28
CA GLU A 58 -2.52 -11.29 -9.51
C GLU A 58 -1.60 -12.49 -9.24
N ARG A 59 -0.67 -12.40 -8.28
CA ARG A 59 0.15 -13.55 -7.85
C ARG A 59 -0.69 -14.67 -7.27
N ILE A 60 -1.65 -14.35 -6.42
CA ILE A 60 -2.56 -15.34 -5.84
C ILE A 60 -3.50 -15.89 -6.92
N ARG A 61 -3.96 -15.05 -7.86
CA ARG A 61 -4.74 -15.51 -9.01
C ARG A 61 -3.95 -16.49 -9.87
N ARG A 62 -2.67 -16.21 -10.14
CA ARG A 62 -1.77 -17.12 -10.85
C ARG A 62 -1.59 -18.44 -10.10
N ASP A 63 -1.44 -18.39 -8.77
CA ASP A 63 -1.34 -19.59 -7.92
C ASP A 63 -2.63 -20.43 -7.97
N SER A 64 -3.79 -19.79 -8.04
CA SER A 64 -5.09 -20.45 -8.15
C SER A 64 -5.29 -21.29 -9.42
N LEU A 65 -4.46 -21.09 -10.46
CA LEU A 65 -4.53 -21.92 -11.66
C LEU A 65 -4.14 -23.39 -11.39
N MET A 66 -3.37 -23.64 -10.33
CA MET A 66 -2.99 -24.99 -9.91
C MET A 66 -4.02 -25.64 -8.97
N TRP A 67 -5.10 -24.93 -8.64
CA TRP A 67 -6.14 -25.40 -7.72
C TRP A 67 -7.25 -26.15 -8.49
N THR A 68 -7.45 -27.42 -8.17
CA THR A 68 -8.29 -28.33 -8.98
C THR A 68 -9.57 -28.84 -8.32
N GLY A 69 -9.88 -28.48 -7.07
CA GLY A 69 -11.06 -28.99 -6.34
C GLY A 69 -10.99 -28.71 -4.85
N THR A 70 -11.79 -29.31 -3.96
CA THR A 70 -11.72 -28.95 -2.51
C THR A 70 -10.87 -29.82 -1.61
N ALA A 71 -10.58 -31.06 -2.02
CA ALA A 71 -9.74 -31.96 -1.25
C ALA A 71 -8.42 -31.27 -0.84
N ALA A 72 -7.88 -31.53 0.34
CA ALA A 72 -6.62 -30.92 0.75
C ALA A 72 -5.50 -31.14 -0.29
N GLY A 73 -5.50 -32.30 -0.96
CA GLY A 73 -4.56 -32.63 -2.05
C GLY A 73 -4.71 -31.80 -3.33
N SER A 74 -5.88 -31.25 -3.63
CA SER A 74 -6.09 -30.43 -4.85
C SER A 74 -5.39 -29.07 -4.80
N ARG A 75 -4.94 -28.67 -3.61
CA ARG A 75 -4.23 -27.41 -3.33
C ARG A 75 -2.77 -27.64 -2.99
N ALA A 76 -2.29 -28.89 -2.98
CA ALA A 76 -0.93 -29.21 -2.58
C ALA A 76 0.13 -28.57 -3.50
N ALA A 77 -0.22 -28.30 -4.76
CA ALA A 77 0.65 -27.61 -5.74
C ALA A 77 0.58 -26.08 -5.64
N THR A 78 -0.34 -25.52 -4.85
CA THR A 78 -0.48 -24.08 -4.63
C THR A 78 0.43 -23.61 -3.50
N GLN A 79 0.94 -22.38 -3.57
CA GLN A 79 1.84 -21.82 -2.57
C GLN A 79 1.09 -21.10 -1.45
N TYR A 80 -0.02 -20.44 -1.78
CA TYR A 80 -0.78 -19.62 -0.83
C TYR A 80 -2.06 -20.33 -0.40
N LEU A 81 -2.80 -20.91 -1.37
CA LEU A 81 -4.07 -21.58 -1.11
C LEU A 81 -3.93 -22.88 -0.29
N VAL A 82 -2.72 -23.44 -0.18
CA VAL A 82 -2.43 -24.60 0.67
C VAL A 82 -2.69 -24.32 2.16
N ARG A 83 -2.64 -23.05 2.58
CA ARG A 83 -2.91 -22.63 3.96
C ARG A 83 -4.39 -22.55 4.31
N LEU A 84 -5.27 -22.67 3.32
CA LEU A 84 -6.70 -22.58 3.52
C LEU A 84 -7.19 -23.79 4.35
N PRO A 85 -7.92 -23.58 5.46
CA PRO A 85 -8.37 -24.67 6.33
C PRO A 85 -9.38 -25.57 5.63
N ALA A 86 -9.75 -26.69 6.27
CA ALA A 86 -10.80 -27.58 5.76
C ALA A 86 -12.16 -26.87 5.64
N ASN A 87 -12.45 -25.95 6.56
CA ASN A 87 -13.60 -25.05 6.51
C ASN A 87 -13.25 -23.74 7.25
N GLY A 88 -13.91 -22.64 6.90
CA GLY A 88 -13.79 -21.36 7.58
C GLY A 88 -12.76 -20.40 6.99
N THR A 89 -12.15 -19.60 7.87
CA THR A 89 -11.28 -18.46 7.54
C THR A 89 -9.91 -18.65 8.17
N THR A 90 -8.84 -18.28 7.47
CA THR A 90 -7.51 -18.18 8.07
C THR A 90 -7.40 -16.91 8.92
N ASP A 91 -6.47 -16.89 9.86
CA ASP A 91 -5.96 -15.60 10.34
C ASP A 91 -5.22 -14.88 9.19
N TRP A 92 -5.00 -13.58 9.37
CA TRP A 92 -4.07 -12.86 8.51
C TRP A 92 -2.70 -13.50 8.60
N PHE A 93 -2.04 -13.72 7.47
CA PHE A 93 -0.69 -14.25 7.42
C PHE A 93 0.16 -13.46 6.42
N VAL A 94 1.47 -13.51 6.60
CA VAL A 94 2.42 -12.96 5.62
C VAL A 94 2.60 -14.00 4.51
N PRO A 95 2.24 -13.69 3.25
CA PRO A 95 2.41 -14.65 2.16
C PRO A 95 3.90 -14.83 1.87
N VAL A 96 4.40 -16.07 1.95
CA VAL A 96 5.82 -16.37 1.67
C VAL A 96 5.91 -16.92 0.24
N PRO A 97 6.38 -16.12 -0.74
CA PRO A 97 6.53 -16.57 -2.11
C PRO A 97 7.65 -17.61 -2.22
N ALA A 98 7.47 -18.66 -3.04
CA ALA A 98 8.56 -19.62 -3.27
C ALA A 98 9.60 -19.13 -4.28
N ALA A 99 9.22 -18.21 -5.17
CA ALA A 99 10.13 -17.65 -6.17
C ALA A 99 11.12 -16.67 -5.51
N PRO A 100 12.43 -16.74 -5.83
CA PRO A 100 13.43 -15.84 -5.24
C PRO A 100 13.24 -14.38 -5.66
N THR A 101 12.45 -14.10 -6.70
CA THR A 101 12.20 -12.77 -7.25
C THR A 101 10.98 -12.06 -6.64
N GLU A 102 10.15 -12.78 -5.89
CA GLU A 102 8.95 -12.23 -5.26
C GLU A 102 9.18 -12.07 -3.75
N SER A 103 8.62 -11.03 -3.15
CA SER A 103 8.69 -10.76 -1.72
C SER A 103 7.36 -10.23 -1.20
N TYR A 104 7.12 -10.45 0.10
CA TYR A 104 6.01 -9.83 0.85
C TYR A 104 6.30 -8.37 1.22
N GLY A 105 7.57 -7.95 1.10
CA GLY A 105 8.02 -6.58 1.29
C GLY A 105 8.38 -5.90 -0.03
N PHE A 106 8.04 -4.61 -0.13
CA PHE A 106 8.37 -3.78 -1.28
C PHE A 106 9.13 -2.53 -0.87
N ASP A 107 10.04 -2.09 -1.73
CA ASP A 107 10.80 -0.86 -1.55
C ASP A 107 9.96 0.40 -1.80
N TRP A 108 10.59 1.57 -1.66
CA TRP A 108 9.95 2.86 -1.93
C TRP A 108 9.46 3.01 -3.39
N PHE A 109 9.97 2.22 -4.32
CA PHE A 109 9.62 2.25 -5.73
C PHE A 109 8.57 1.19 -6.10
N GLY A 110 8.10 0.39 -5.13
CA GLY A 110 7.13 -0.68 -5.37
C GLY A 110 7.76 -1.94 -5.98
N ARG A 111 9.08 -2.12 -5.85
CA ARG A 111 9.78 -3.34 -6.28
C ARG A 111 9.89 -4.32 -5.12
N ASP A 112 9.81 -5.61 -5.42
CA ASP A 112 10.04 -6.66 -4.43
C ASP A 112 11.44 -6.53 -3.82
N THR A 113 11.51 -6.53 -2.49
CA THR A 113 12.79 -6.55 -1.78
C THR A 113 12.70 -7.45 -0.56
N ARG A 114 13.80 -8.14 -0.27
CA ARG A 114 13.99 -8.89 0.99
C ARG A 114 14.97 -8.20 1.91
N ASP A 115 15.52 -7.07 1.48
CA ASP A 115 16.36 -6.23 2.32
C ASP A 115 15.47 -5.50 3.31
N ASN A 116 15.53 -5.90 4.58
CA ASN A 116 14.79 -5.29 5.68
C ASN A 116 15.03 -3.79 5.79
N THR A 117 16.20 -3.32 5.35
CA THR A 117 16.55 -1.90 5.36
C THR A 117 15.99 -1.11 4.17
N ALA A 118 15.31 -1.79 3.25
CA ALA A 118 14.65 -1.19 2.10
C ALA A 118 13.12 -1.34 2.12
N ILE A 119 12.56 -2.24 2.95
CA ILE A 119 11.11 -2.51 2.98
C ILE A 119 10.32 -1.29 3.48
N ARG A 120 9.34 -0.85 2.68
CA ARG A 120 8.41 0.27 2.95
C ARG A 120 6.95 -0.13 2.94
N TYR A 121 6.58 -1.07 2.07
CA TYR A 121 5.23 -1.61 1.99
C TYR A 121 5.27 -3.09 2.34
N CYS A 122 4.31 -3.50 3.14
CA CYS A 122 4.21 -4.86 3.64
C CYS A 122 2.84 -5.43 3.31
N THR A 123 2.82 -6.67 2.85
CA THR A 123 1.57 -7.33 2.48
C THR A 123 1.21 -8.47 3.41
N GLN A 124 -0.08 -8.63 3.64
CA GLN A 124 -0.67 -9.74 4.37
C GLN A 124 -1.89 -10.23 3.60
N ALA A 125 -2.16 -11.52 3.70
CA ALA A 125 -3.29 -12.17 3.05
C ALA A 125 -4.14 -12.91 4.08
N ARG A 126 -5.43 -13.03 3.78
CA ARG A 126 -6.40 -13.83 4.52
C ARG A 126 -7.27 -14.58 3.53
N LEU A 127 -7.54 -15.84 3.82
CA LEU A 127 -8.32 -16.71 2.96
C LEU A 127 -9.58 -17.16 3.68
N THR A 128 -10.72 -17.09 3.01
CA THR A 128 -12.03 -17.42 3.57
C THR A 128 -12.78 -18.30 2.59
N TRP A 129 -13.29 -19.45 3.04
CA TRP A 129 -14.27 -20.20 2.26
C TRP A 129 -15.58 -19.41 2.16
N LEU A 130 -16.01 -19.11 0.92
CA LEU A 130 -17.35 -18.58 0.67
C LEU A 130 -18.36 -19.72 0.51
N VAL A 131 -17.97 -20.73 -0.26
CA VAL A 131 -18.74 -21.97 -0.45
C VAL A 131 -17.74 -23.12 -0.36
N PRO A 132 -17.69 -23.84 0.77
CA PRO A 132 -16.93 -25.10 0.83
C PRO A 132 -17.69 -26.18 0.04
N GLU A 133 -16.97 -27.10 -0.59
CA GLU A 133 -17.61 -28.30 -1.16
C GLU A 133 -17.97 -29.23 -0.01
N ILE A 134 -19.26 -29.50 0.11
CA ILE A 134 -19.81 -30.36 1.16
C ILE A 134 -19.92 -31.79 0.60
N ASN A 135 -20.28 -31.93 -0.68
CA ASN A 135 -20.46 -33.20 -1.41
C ASN A 135 -20.22 -32.98 -2.92
N ALA A 136 -20.05 -34.07 -3.69
CA ALA A 136 -19.83 -34.02 -5.15
C ALA A 136 -20.95 -33.29 -5.95
N ASN A 137 -22.15 -33.14 -5.36
CA ASN A 137 -23.30 -32.45 -5.96
C ASN A 137 -23.48 -30.99 -5.49
N SER A 138 -22.55 -30.47 -4.69
CA SER A 138 -22.63 -29.10 -4.20
C SER A 138 -22.15 -28.08 -5.25
N ALA A 139 -22.56 -26.82 -5.09
CA ALA A 139 -22.11 -25.72 -5.95
C ALA A 139 -20.57 -25.67 -6.01
N PRO A 140 -19.98 -25.23 -7.14
CA PRO A 140 -18.53 -25.20 -7.28
C PRO A 140 -17.91 -24.37 -6.15
N PRO A 141 -16.86 -24.89 -5.51
CA PRO A 141 -16.32 -24.28 -4.31
C PRO A 141 -15.69 -22.93 -4.66
N SER A 142 -15.77 -21.99 -3.72
CA SER A 142 -15.21 -20.65 -3.92
C SER A 142 -14.57 -20.10 -2.66
N VAL A 143 -13.47 -19.39 -2.87
CA VAL A 143 -12.64 -18.82 -1.82
C VAL A 143 -12.54 -17.33 -2.04
N GLN A 144 -12.82 -16.55 -1.00
CA GLN A 144 -12.48 -15.15 -0.93
C GLN A 144 -11.05 -15.01 -0.42
N VAL A 145 -10.26 -14.21 -1.12
CA VAL A 145 -8.92 -13.83 -0.72
C VAL A 145 -8.91 -12.33 -0.46
N ASP A 146 -8.64 -11.95 0.78
CA ASP A 146 -8.40 -10.57 1.15
C ASP A 146 -6.89 -10.35 1.24
N VAL A 147 -6.39 -9.36 0.51
CA VAL A 147 -5.00 -8.89 0.60
C VAL A 147 -5.02 -7.49 1.16
N ARG A 148 -4.14 -7.23 2.12
CA ARG A 148 -3.90 -5.90 2.63
C ARG A 148 -2.43 -5.53 2.49
N THR A 149 -2.19 -4.33 1.98
CA THR A 149 -0.87 -3.70 1.93
C THR A 149 -0.88 -2.55 2.90
N TRP A 150 0.10 -2.48 3.79
CA TRP A 150 0.19 -1.43 4.80
C TRP A 150 1.59 -0.81 4.85
N PHE A 151 1.65 0.45 5.27
CA PHE A 151 2.85 1.28 5.26
C PHE A 151 2.73 2.41 6.31
N HIS A 152 3.86 2.94 6.76
CA HIS A 152 3.86 4.01 7.76
C HIS A 152 3.37 5.36 7.24
N ARG A 153 2.68 6.09 8.11
CA ARG A 153 2.42 7.51 7.89
C ARG A 153 3.72 8.29 8.10
N ARG A 154 3.96 9.26 7.22
CA ARG A 154 5.08 10.19 7.33
C ARG A 154 5.09 10.88 8.71
N GLY A 155 6.26 10.94 9.35
CA GLY A 155 6.45 11.53 10.68
C GLY A 155 6.23 10.61 11.91
N TYR A 156 5.86 9.33 11.73
CA TYR A 156 5.73 8.36 12.83
C TYR A 156 6.83 7.30 12.75
N ALA A 157 8.01 7.58 13.32
CA ALA A 157 9.09 6.60 13.53
C ALA A 157 8.92 5.91 14.90
N ARG A 158 9.34 4.62 15.00
CA ARG A 158 9.23 3.82 16.25
C ARG A 158 10.29 4.18 17.31
N ASP A 159 11.35 4.87 16.92
CA ASP A 159 12.44 5.32 17.80
C ASP A 159 12.82 6.76 17.46
N ASN A 160 13.43 7.49 18.40
CA ASN A 160 13.94 8.87 18.26
C ASN A 160 14.98 9.09 17.14
N ILE A 161 15.09 8.17 16.18
CA ILE A 161 15.70 8.39 14.88
C ILE A 161 14.60 8.97 13.99
N GLN A 162 14.66 10.28 13.75
CA GLN A 162 13.89 11.00 12.73
C GLN A 162 14.20 10.48 11.33
N SER A 163 13.82 9.25 11.02
CA SER A 163 13.76 8.79 9.65
C SER A 163 12.30 8.83 9.26
N ASP A 164 11.99 9.59 8.21
CA ASP A 164 10.71 9.67 7.51
C ASP A 164 10.34 8.32 6.81
N LEU A 165 10.89 7.24 7.36
CA LEU A 165 11.40 6.03 6.76
C LEU A 165 11.54 4.96 7.87
N SER A 166 10.55 4.80 8.74
CA SER A 166 10.46 3.63 9.61
C SER A 166 10.50 2.37 8.75
N LEU A 167 11.63 1.66 8.83
CA LEU A 167 11.89 0.41 8.15
C LEU A 167 11.28 -0.70 8.98
N PHE A 168 10.61 -1.62 8.32
CA PHE A 168 10.16 -2.83 9.00
C PHE A 168 11.28 -3.84 8.94
N ASP A 169 11.77 -4.29 10.10
CA ASP A 169 12.48 -5.55 10.14
C ASP A 169 11.49 -6.64 9.69
N ASN A 170 11.63 -7.19 8.48
CA ASN A 170 10.77 -8.26 7.96
C ASN A 170 9.24 -7.98 8.06
N CYS A 171 8.76 -6.75 7.87
CA CYS A 171 7.33 -6.43 8.08
C CYS A 171 6.81 -6.70 9.51
N SER A 172 7.69 -6.66 10.52
CA SER A 172 7.41 -7.05 11.92
C SER A 172 6.73 -5.97 12.77
N LEU A 173 5.56 -5.47 12.35
CA LEU A 173 4.73 -4.71 13.31
C LEU A 173 4.27 -5.55 14.51
N GLY A 174 4.45 -6.86 14.46
CA GLY A 174 4.08 -7.83 15.49
C GLY A 174 3.38 -9.02 14.83
N SER A 175 2.56 -9.71 15.61
CA SER A 175 1.59 -10.65 15.07
C SER A 175 0.61 -9.93 14.12
N PRO A 176 -0.04 -10.62 13.19
CA PRO A 176 -1.06 -10.02 12.31
C PRO A 176 -2.20 -9.31 13.06
N ALA A 177 -2.44 -9.65 14.32
CA ALA A 177 -3.40 -8.98 15.21
C ALA A 177 -2.93 -7.56 15.63
N ASP A 178 -1.62 -7.34 15.77
CA ASP A 178 -1.06 -6.03 16.13
C ASP A 178 -1.25 -5.02 15.00
N VAL A 179 -1.12 -5.49 13.75
CA VAL A 179 -1.43 -4.68 12.55
C VAL A 179 -2.90 -4.31 12.53
N ASP A 180 -3.80 -5.24 12.82
CA ASP A 180 -5.24 -4.98 12.91
C ASP A 180 -5.62 -4.01 14.05
N ALA A 181 -4.93 -4.08 15.18
CA ALA A 181 -5.11 -3.14 16.27
C ALA A 181 -4.64 -1.74 15.88
N GLU A 182 -3.47 -1.63 15.24
CA GLU A 182 -2.89 -0.37 14.80
C GLU A 182 -3.72 0.31 13.69
N ILE A 183 -4.24 -0.45 12.72
CA ILE A 183 -5.13 0.08 11.66
C ILE A 183 -6.42 0.65 12.28
N ARG A 184 -6.95 0.02 13.34
CA ARG A 184 -8.18 0.45 14.02
C ARG A 184 -7.97 1.55 15.06
N ALA A 185 -6.72 1.88 15.39
CA ALA A 185 -6.41 2.91 16.36
C ALA A 185 -6.78 4.30 15.82
N ALA A 186 -7.33 5.17 16.67
CA ALA A 186 -7.68 6.55 16.30
C ALA A 186 -6.46 7.37 15.84
N ASN A 187 -5.28 7.06 16.38
CA ASN A 187 -3.99 7.63 15.99
C ASN A 187 -3.12 6.57 15.30
N SER A 188 -3.62 5.99 14.21
CA SER A 188 -2.86 4.96 13.49
C SER A 188 -1.54 5.53 12.95
N ARG A 189 -0.43 4.84 13.24
CA ARG A 189 0.90 5.16 12.69
C ARG A 189 1.08 4.61 11.28
N ILE A 190 0.11 3.85 10.80
CA ILE A 190 0.10 3.21 9.48
C ILE A 190 -1.16 3.57 8.70
N LYS A 191 -1.00 3.52 7.37
CA LYS A 191 -2.08 3.48 6.40
C LYS A 191 -2.12 2.08 5.78
N SER A 192 -3.30 1.66 5.35
CA SER A 192 -3.48 0.37 4.68
C SER A 192 -4.41 0.49 3.48
N VAL A 193 -4.13 -0.29 2.45
CA VAL A 193 -4.98 -0.51 1.29
C VAL A 193 -5.37 -1.98 1.27
N THR A 194 -6.65 -2.27 1.13
CA THR A 194 -7.18 -3.63 1.09
C THR A 194 -7.78 -3.91 -0.28
N GLY A 195 -7.60 -5.13 -0.77
CA GLY A 195 -8.20 -5.62 -2.00
C GLY A 195 -8.70 -7.04 -1.81
N THR A 196 -9.78 -7.38 -2.50
CA THR A 196 -10.42 -8.68 -2.37
C THR A 196 -10.60 -9.31 -3.74
N LEU A 197 -10.38 -10.62 -3.83
CA LEU A 197 -10.60 -11.42 -5.02
C LEU A 197 -11.36 -12.70 -4.65
N VAL A 198 -12.30 -13.10 -5.49
CA VAL A 198 -12.96 -14.41 -5.37
C VAL A 198 -12.37 -15.37 -6.39
N LEU A 199 -11.96 -16.53 -5.92
CA LEU A 199 -11.34 -17.60 -6.69
C LEU A 199 -12.25 -18.81 -6.74
N ARG A 200 -12.14 -19.56 -7.84
CA ARG A 200 -12.79 -20.85 -8.05
C ARG A 200 -11.74 -21.83 -8.59
N PRO A 201 -11.86 -23.12 -8.31
CA PRO A 201 -10.93 -24.10 -8.85
C PRO A 201 -11.07 -24.17 -10.37
N VAL A 202 -9.97 -24.51 -11.03
CA VAL A 202 -9.98 -24.82 -12.45
C VAL A 202 -10.64 -26.19 -12.62
N PRO A 203 -11.63 -26.31 -13.54
CA PRO A 203 -12.25 -27.61 -13.80
C PRO A 203 -11.20 -28.61 -14.32
N PRO A 204 -11.28 -29.90 -13.91
CA PRO A 204 -10.41 -30.93 -14.45
C PRO A 204 -10.64 -31.05 -15.97
N ARG A 205 -9.54 -31.17 -16.72
CA ARG A 205 -9.57 -31.44 -18.17
C ARG A 205 -9.76 -32.93 -18.43
#